data_AF-A0A957G386-F1
#
_entry.id   AF-A0A957G386-F1
#
_cell.length_a   1.000
_cell.length_b   1.000
_cell.length_c   1.000
_cell.angle_alpha   90.00
_cell.angle_beta   90.00
_cell.angle_gamma   90.00
#
_symmetry.space_group_name_H-M   'P 1'
#
loop_
_entity.id
_entity.type
_entity.pdbx_description
1 polymer ?
#
loop_
_entity_poly.entity_id
_entity_poly.type
_entity_poly.pdbx_seq_one_letter_code
_entity_poly.pdbx_strand_id
1 'polypeptide(L)'
;MTTIFLASRIEIVIMTLPLGRGQDYMILTGTIMPYIVGVLSLLFLITFLITVKSWRDAKRSPFFFQRRQAQKQMQTYATSAVILFVLNIGVVTYSLQTPTLDQARYAILASAKPPVNVARAQESIIPVSGTAITASSESFSAESAATSTEAAASPKVLPEEFDQVVPKVELTNATDLGQISFSTSIDNDFVAVQPQRLFEEGFFTIYATFAYEEMADGMAWSWVWRFNGEVIGGGNELWAYGDAGPGYIFLQPEEGFQPGEYDLQVWVNGELQTQSSVFVTANVAANQ
;
A
#
# COMPACT_ATOMS: atom_id res chain seq x y z
N MET A 1 -23.18 -28.91 -41.63
CA MET A 1 -22.62 -29.97 -40.75
C MET A 1 -22.46 -29.33 -39.37
N THR A 2 -23.52 -29.31 -38.57
CA THR A 2 -23.78 -30.24 -37.45
C THR A 2 -23.17 -29.74 -36.12
N THR A 3 -23.99 -29.01 -35.37
CA THR A 3 -24.36 -29.10 -33.94
C THR A 3 -23.39 -29.66 -32.89
N ILE A 4 -23.29 -28.95 -31.74
CA ILE A 4 -23.47 -29.35 -30.31
C ILE A 4 -23.35 -28.04 -29.49
N PHE A 5 -24.40 -27.32 -29.05
CA PHE A 5 -25.34 -27.52 -27.93
C PHE A 5 -24.72 -27.88 -26.56
N LEU A 6 -24.57 -26.88 -25.67
CA LEU A 6 -25.00 -27.03 -24.27
C LEU A 6 -25.53 -25.70 -23.74
N ALA A 7 -26.77 -25.78 -23.25
CA ALA A 7 -27.62 -24.68 -22.84
C ALA A 7 -27.45 -24.37 -21.35
N SER A 8 -27.52 -23.08 -20.99
CA SER A 8 -28.24 -22.66 -19.78
C SER A 8 -28.63 -21.18 -19.95
N ARG A 9 -29.86 -20.97 -20.43
CA ARG A 9 -30.54 -19.68 -20.41
C ARG A 9 -31.05 -19.45 -19.00
N ILE A 10 -30.52 -18.45 -18.31
CA ILE A 10 -31.18 -17.88 -17.13
C ILE A 10 -32.11 -16.79 -17.66
N GLU A 11 -33.38 -17.16 -17.91
CA GLU A 11 -34.43 -16.19 -18.17
C GLU A 11 -34.78 -15.48 -16.86
N ILE A 12 -34.46 -14.18 -16.82
CA ILE A 12 -34.94 -13.26 -15.79
C ILE A 12 -36.41 -12.97 -16.11
N VAL A 13 -37.31 -13.73 -15.48
CA VAL A 13 -38.74 -13.47 -15.49
C VAL A 13 -39.01 -12.30 -14.55
N ILE A 14 -39.09 -11.09 -15.11
CA ILE A 14 -39.64 -9.91 -14.43
C ILE A 14 -41.16 -10.06 -14.46
N MET A 15 -41.73 -10.69 -13.44
CA MET A 15 -43.18 -10.75 -13.22
C MET A 15 -43.59 -9.54 -12.37
N THR A 16 -44.03 -8.48 -13.05
CA THR A 16 -44.72 -7.35 -12.44
C THR A 16 -46.12 -7.80 -12.02
N LEU A 17 -46.42 -7.81 -10.72
CA LEU A 17 -47.80 -7.87 -10.20
C LEU A 17 -47.94 -6.93 -9.00
N PRO A 18 -49.04 -6.14 -8.92
CA PRO A 18 -49.12 -4.97 -8.06
C PRO A 18 -49.72 -5.29 -6.67
N LEU A 19 -49.12 -4.64 -5.67
CA LEU A 19 -49.72 -4.12 -4.43
C LEU A 19 -50.81 -4.97 -3.75
N GLY A 20 -50.41 -5.75 -2.75
CA GLY A 20 -51.32 -6.42 -1.81
C GLY A 20 -50.71 -6.69 -0.44
N ARG A 21 -50.89 -5.75 0.50
CA ARG A 21 -50.85 -5.88 1.98
C ARG A 21 -49.78 -6.79 2.62
N GLY A 22 -48.74 -6.16 3.15
CA GLY A 22 -48.50 -6.14 4.61
C GLY A 22 -48.13 -7.44 5.35
N GLN A 23 -47.68 -8.50 4.68
CA GLN A 23 -47.29 -9.76 5.33
C GLN A 23 -45.91 -10.32 4.91
N ASP A 24 -45.23 -9.73 3.92
CA ASP A 24 -43.98 -10.30 3.37
C ASP A 24 -42.70 -9.86 4.10
N TYR A 25 -42.80 -8.98 5.10
CA TYR A 25 -41.63 -8.55 5.87
C TYR A 25 -41.16 -9.59 6.90
N MET A 26 -41.92 -10.66 7.14
CA MET A 26 -41.63 -11.61 8.21
C MET A 26 -40.83 -12.85 7.74
N ILE A 27 -40.87 -13.18 6.45
CA ILE A 27 -40.16 -14.36 5.90
C ILE A 27 -38.77 -13.97 5.36
N LEU A 28 -38.57 -12.70 4.99
CA LEU A 28 -37.28 -12.20 4.54
C LEU A 28 -36.25 -12.14 5.67
N THR A 29 -36.68 -11.95 6.92
CA THR A 29 -35.80 -11.77 8.09
C THR A 29 -35.38 -13.09 8.74
N GLY A 30 -36.20 -14.15 8.64
CA GLY A 30 -35.92 -15.42 9.31
C GLY A 30 -34.87 -16.29 8.60
N THR A 31 -34.86 -16.28 7.27
CA THR A 31 -34.02 -17.18 6.47
C THR A 31 -32.70 -16.53 6.05
N ILE A 32 -32.66 -15.20 5.89
CA ILE A 32 -31.47 -14.49 5.37
C ILE A 32 -30.42 -14.25 6.47
N MET A 33 -30.85 -14.05 7.71
CA MET A 33 -29.97 -13.81 8.86
C MET A 33 -28.91 -14.91 9.10
N PRO A 34 -29.21 -16.23 9.07
CA PRO A 34 -28.17 -17.24 9.24
C PRO A 34 -27.13 -17.25 8.11
N TYR A 35 -27.52 -16.89 6.88
CA TYR A 35 -26.55 -16.75 5.77
C TYR A 35 -25.64 -15.54 5.94
N ILE A 36 -26.17 -14.40 6.42
CA ILE A 36 -25.36 -13.21 6.72
C ILE A 36 -24.33 -13.52 7.81
N VAL A 37 -24.77 -14.17 8.89
CA VAL A 37 -23.87 -14.59 9.98
C VAL A 37 -22.84 -15.62 9.49
N GLY A 38 -23.25 -16.57 8.64
CA GLY A 38 -22.34 -17.53 8.02
C GLY A 38 -21.26 -16.88 7.16
N VAL A 39 -21.64 -15.93 6.30
CA VAL A 39 -20.70 -15.20 5.43
C VAL A 39 -19.75 -14.33 6.26
N LEU A 40 -20.25 -13.62 7.27
CA LEU A 40 -19.40 -12.82 8.16
C LEU A 40 -18.44 -13.69 8.97
N SER A 41 -18.88 -14.86 9.44
CA SER A 41 -18.03 -15.80 10.18
C SER A 41 -16.95 -16.40 9.28
N LEU A 42 -17.26 -16.67 8.01
CA LEU A 42 -16.30 -17.12 7.02
C LEU A 42 -15.25 -16.05 6.73
N LEU A 43 -15.65 -14.79 6.56
CA LEU A 43 -14.73 -13.66 6.36
C LEU A 43 -13.83 -13.44 7.60
N PHE A 44 -14.38 -13.59 8.80
CA PHE A 44 -13.60 -13.58 10.04
C PHE A 44 -12.59 -14.73 10.08
N LEU A 45 -12.99 -15.95 9.73
CA LEU A 45 -12.09 -17.10 9.70
C LEU A 45 -10.96 -16.91 8.69
N ILE A 46 -11.25 -16.39 7.50
CA ILE A 46 -10.25 -16.11 6.46
C ILE A 46 -9.24 -15.07 6.94
N THR A 47 -9.71 -13.94 7.49
CA THR A 47 -8.82 -12.90 8.02
C THR A 47 -8.00 -13.37 9.22
N PHE A 48 -8.58 -14.19 10.09
CA PHE A 48 -7.88 -14.82 11.20
C PHE A 48 -6.80 -15.79 10.72
N LEU A 49 -7.09 -16.64 9.72
CA LEU A 49 -6.09 -17.56 9.15
C LEU A 49 -4.94 -16.80 8.46
N ILE A 50 -5.23 -15.70 7.76
CA ILE A 50 -4.20 -14.83 7.17
C ILE A 50 -3.33 -14.21 8.28
N THR A 51 -3.94 -13.78 9.39
CA THR A 51 -3.24 -13.23 10.56
C THR A 51 -2.36 -14.28 11.26
N VAL A 52 -2.86 -15.51 11.42
CA VAL A 52 -2.10 -16.60 12.05
C VAL A 52 -0.96 -17.06 11.13
N LYS A 53 -1.18 -17.11 9.82
CA LYS A 53 -0.13 -17.42 8.85
C LYS A 53 0.97 -16.37 8.89
N SER A 54 0.64 -15.08 8.82
CA SER A 54 1.63 -14.01 8.88
C SER A 54 2.39 -14.02 10.22
N TRP A 55 1.73 -14.36 11.33
CA TRP A 55 2.39 -14.50 12.63
C TRP A 55 3.34 -15.70 12.70
N ARG A 56 3.02 -16.80 12.00
CA ARG A 56 3.89 -17.98 11.91
C ARG A 56 5.08 -17.75 10.98
N ASP A 57 4.88 -17.01 9.89
CA ASP A 57 5.94 -16.64 8.95
C ASP A 57 6.89 -15.62 9.63
N ALA A 58 6.37 -14.66 10.41
CA ALA A 58 7.15 -13.74 11.25
C ALA A 58 7.96 -14.44 12.37
N LYS A 59 7.56 -15.65 12.79
CA LYS A 59 8.31 -16.49 13.74
C LYS A 59 9.29 -17.45 13.06
N ARG A 60 9.24 -17.60 11.72
CA ARG A 60 10.11 -18.49 10.95
C ARG A 60 11.15 -17.75 10.09
N SER A 61 11.09 -16.43 9.97
CA SER A 61 12.10 -15.64 9.27
C SER A 61 13.23 -15.21 10.23
N PRO A 62 14.48 -15.67 10.03
CA PRO A 62 15.62 -15.26 10.86
C PRO A 62 16.06 -13.79 10.65
N PHE A 63 15.45 -13.03 9.74
CA PHE A 63 15.89 -11.66 9.38
C PHE A 63 14.89 -10.56 9.79
N PHE A 64 15.37 -9.56 10.55
CA PHE A 64 14.58 -8.54 11.26
C PHE A 64 14.00 -7.41 10.37
N PHE A 65 14.47 -7.21 9.13
CA PHE A 65 13.89 -6.18 8.23
C PHE A 65 12.38 -6.42 7.96
N GLN A 66 11.87 -7.64 8.19
CA GLN A 66 10.42 -7.94 8.21
C GLN A 66 9.66 -7.27 9.37
N ARG A 67 10.28 -6.99 10.53
CA ARG A 67 9.58 -6.56 11.75
C ARG A 67 9.11 -5.09 11.71
N ARG A 68 9.87 -4.18 11.08
CA ARG A 68 9.47 -2.76 10.95
C ARG A 68 8.32 -2.57 9.94
N GLN A 69 8.29 -3.32 8.84
CA GLN A 69 7.15 -3.30 7.90
C GLN A 69 5.95 -4.09 8.43
N ALA A 70 6.19 -5.20 9.13
CA ALA A 70 5.11 -5.97 9.75
C ALA A 70 4.40 -5.16 10.84
N GLN A 71 5.06 -4.31 11.64
CA GLN A 71 4.37 -3.47 12.64
C GLN A 71 3.36 -2.48 12.02
N LYS A 72 3.70 -1.84 10.89
CA LYS A 72 2.80 -0.88 10.22
C LYS A 72 1.62 -1.59 9.53
N GLN A 73 1.82 -2.78 8.99
CA GLN A 73 0.74 -3.60 8.41
C GLN A 73 -0.08 -4.34 9.49
N MET A 74 0.54 -4.73 10.62
CA MET A 74 -0.10 -5.39 11.75
C MET A 74 -1.21 -4.54 12.35
N GLN A 75 -1.00 -3.22 12.45
CA GLN A 75 -2.01 -2.33 13.02
C GLN A 75 -3.28 -2.29 12.16
N THR A 76 -3.14 -2.17 10.83
CA THR A 76 -4.29 -2.05 9.92
C THR A 76 -5.10 -3.35 9.81
N TYR A 77 -4.45 -4.51 9.80
CA TYR A 77 -5.18 -5.80 9.79
C TYR A 77 -5.79 -6.15 11.15
N ALA A 78 -5.11 -5.82 12.25
CA ALA A 78 -5.65 -6.04 13.59
C ALA A 78 -6.88 -5.16 13.87
N THR A 79 -6.87 -3.88 13.48
CA THR A 79 -8.05 -3.01 13.62
C THR A 79 -9.21 -3.50 12.77
N SER A 80 -8.93 -3.93 11.53
CA SER A 80 -9.95 -4.46 10.62
C SER A 80 -10.62 -5.73 11.18
N ALA A 81 -9.84 -6.64 11.76
CA ALA A 81 -10.36 -7.86 12.40
C ALA A 81 -11.21 -7.56 13.65
N VAL A 82 -10.78 -6.61 14.49
CA VAL A 82 -11.53 -6.19 15.67
C VAL A 82 -12.85 -5.52 15.28
N ILE A 83 -12.85 -4.66 14.26
CA ILE A 83 -14.06 -4.00 13.75
C ILE A 83 -15.07 -5.03 13.24
N LEU A 84 -14.61 -6.02 12.46
CA LEU A 84 -15.48 -7.10 11.96
C LEU A 84 -16.05 -7.96 13.09
N PHE A 85 -15.25 -8.23 14.12
CA PHE A 85 -15.70 -8.98 15.30
C PHE A 85 -16.77 -8.23 16.09
N VAL A 86 -16.57 -6.93 16.34
CA VAL A 86 -17.56 -6.08 17.02
C VAL A 86 -18.85 -5.97 16.20
N LEU A 87 -18.74 -5.84 14.86
CA LEU A 87 -19.90 -5.81 13.98
C LEU A 87 -20.68 -7.13 14.03
N ASN A 88 -19.98 -8.27 14.07
CA ASN A 88 -20.60 -9.59 14.19
C ASN A 88 -21.39 -9.73 15.51
N ILE A 89 -20.79 -9.31 16.63
CA ILE A 89 -21.46 -9.28 17.95
C ILE A 89 -22.68 -8.35 17.91
N GLY A 90 -22.57 -7.18 17.28
CA GLY A 90 -23.69 -6.24 17.11
C GLY A 90 -24.88 -6.85 16.38
N VAL A 91 -24.63 -7.56 15.28
CA VAL A 91 -25.68 -8.24 14.51
C VAL A 91 -26.31 -9.38 15.31
N VAL A 92 -25.52 -10.17 16.04
CA VAL A 92 -26.02 -11.27 16.88
C VAL A 92 -26.87 -10.75 18.03
N THR A 93 -26.42 -9.70 18.72
CA THR A 93 -27.17 -9.08 19.83
C THR A 93 -28.46 -8.42 19.34
N TYR A 94 -28.45 -7.77 18.18
CA TYR A 94 -29.65 -7.20 17.56
C TYR A 94 -30.66 -8.28 17.14
N SER A 95 -30.19 -9.40 16.59
CA SER A 95 -31.05 -10.53 16.20
C SER A 95 -31.81 -11.14 17.40
N LEU A 96 -31.23 -11.07 18.60
CA LEU A 96 -31.84 -11.57 19.83
C LEU A 96 -32.77 -10.56 20.52
N GLN A 97 -32.76 -9.29 20.12
CA GLN A 97 -33.67 -8.27 20.64
C GLN A 97 -35.00 -8.35 19.88
N THR A 98 -36.05 -8.86 20.53
CA THR A 98 -37.40 -8.82 19.99
C THR A 98 -37.90 -7.37 19.93
N PRO A 99 -38.45 -6.90 18.80
CA PRO A 99 -39.03 -5.57 18.74
C PRO A 99 -40.30 -5.54 19.59
N THR A 100 -40.29 -4.79 20.70
CA THR A 100 -41.52 -4.43 21.41
C THR A 100 -42.31 -3.45 20.52
N LEU A 101 -43.20 -3.99 19.70
CA LEU A 101 -44.14 -3.22 18.88
C LEU A 101 -45.13 -2.49 19.80
N ASP A 102 -44.91 -1.19 19.93
CA ASP A 102 -45.74 -0.23 20.64
C ASP A 102 -47.19 -0.25 20.12
N GLN A 103 -48.09 -0.81 20.94
CA GLN A 103 -49.54 -0.95 20.70
C GLN A 103 -50.23 0.40 20.43
N ALA A 104 -49.57 1.53 20.66
CA ALA A 104 -50.12 2.86 20.47
C ALA A 104 -50.38 3.24 18.99
N ARG A 105 -49.69 2.64 18.01
CA ARG A 105 -49.80 3.07 16.59
C ARG A 105 -51.04 2.58 15.85
N TYR A 106 -51.68 1.50 16.30
CA TYR A 106 -52.90 0.99 15.64
C TYR A 106 -54.18 1.71 16.08
N ALA A 107 -54.18 2.38 17.24
CA ALA A 107 -55.33 3.12 17.74
C ALA A 107 -55.60 4.41 16.94
N ILE A 108 -54.59 4.97 16.29
CA ILE A 108 -54.69 6.27 15.59
C ILE A 108 -55.22 6.10 14.16
N LEU A 109 -55.16 4.90 13.57
CA LEU A 109 -55.63 4.64 12.20
C LEU A 109 -57.15 4.37 12.10
N ALA A 110 -57.84 4.12 13.22
CA ALA A 110 -59.26 3.75 13.21
C ALA A 110 -60.24 4.94 13.23
N SER A 111 -59.77 6.17 13.44
CA SER A 111 -60.64 7.33 13.69
C SER A 111 -60.24 8.58 12.91
N ALA A 112 -60.52 8.62 11.59
CA ALA A 112 -60.83 9.87 10.88
C ALA A 112 -61.39 9.59 9.47
N LYS A 113 -62.67 9.89 9.28
CA LYS A 113 -63.47 9.82 8.03
C LYS A 113 -63.17 11.05 7.13
N PRO A 114 -63.18 10.94 5.78
CA PRO A 114 -62.95 12.10 4.91
C PRO A 114 -64.26 12.83 4.56
N PRO A 115 -64.17 14.12 4.20
CA PRO A 115 -64.68 14.48 2.87
C PRO A 115 -63.68 15.31 2.07
N VAL A 116 -63.59 14.94 0.79
CA VAL A 116 -62.88 15.64 -0.28
C VAL A 116 -63.80 16.71 -0.85
N ASN A 117 -63.30 17.92 -1.08
CA ASN A 117 -63.80 18.79 -2.13
C ASN A 117 -62.69 19.67 -2.72
N VAL A 118 -62.52 19.47 -4.04
CA VAL A 118 -62.30 20.44 -5.13
C VAL A 118 -61.18 21.48 -5.00
N ALA A 119 -60.16 21.36 -5.87
CA ALA A 119 -59.80 22.43 -6.83
C ALA A 119 -58.74 21.95 -7.83
N ARG A 120 -58.90 22.47 -9.04
CA ARG A 120 -58.25 22.16 -10.33
C ARG A 120 -57.05 23.08 -10.57
N ALA A 121 -56.24 22.70 -11.58
CA ALA A 121 -55.35 23.51 -12.42
C ALA A 121 -53.87 23.62 -11.97
N GLN A 122 -52.85 23.66 -12.83
CA GLN A 122 -52.66 23.44 -14.28
C GLN A 122 -51.16 23.68 -14.59
N GLU A 123 -50.66 23.06 -15.68
CA GLU A 123 -49.53 23.47 -16.56
C GLU A 123 -48.06 23.53 -16.07
N SER A 124 -47.16 22.91 -16.85
CA SER A 124 -46.28 23.58 -17.86
C SER A 124 -44.93 22.81 -18.02
N ILE A 125 -44.68 22.00 -19.08
CA ILE A 125 -44.06 22.32 -20.40
C ILE A 125 -42.49 22.24 -20.44
N ILE A 126 -41.99 21.05 -20.89
CA ILE A 126 -40.94 20.67 -21.91
C ILE A 126 -39.43 21.11 -21.82
N PRO A 127 -38.49 20.60 -22.69
CA PRO A 127 -37.12 20.15 -22.32
C PRO A 127 -36.00 20.79 -23.21
N VAL A 128 -34.75 20.27 -23.20
CA VAL A 128 -33.72 20.26 -24.31
C VAL A 128 -32.34 19.87 -23.75
N SER A 129 -31.72 18.74 -24.14
CA SER A 129 -30.80 18.46 -25.28
C SER A 129 -29.37 19.02 -25.17
N GLY A 130 -28.41 18.08 -25.02
CA GLY A 130 -27.15 17.90 -25.78
C GLY A 130 -26.07 19.00 -25.81
N THR A 131 -24.80 18.61 -25.66
CA THR A 131 -23.69 18.81 -26.63
C THR A 131 -22.32 18.44 -26.01
N ALA A 132 -21.45 17.87 -26.85
CA ALA A 132 -20.08 17.40 -26.59
C ALA A 132 -19.01 18.51 -26.63
N ILE A 133 -17.83 18.24 -26.05
CA ILE A 133 -16.55 18.96 -26.26
C ILE A 133 -15.43 17.97 -25.88
N THR A 134 -14.63 17.44 -26.81
CA THR A 134 -13.46 18.01 -27.55
C THR A 134 -12.19 18.09 -26.70
N ALA A 135 -11.19 17.31 -27.11
CA ALA A 135 -9.83 17.25 -26.59
C ALA A 135 -8.95 18.40 -27.12
N SER A 136 -7.90 18.77 -26.37
CA SER A 136 -6.72 19.44 -26.90
C SER A 136 -5.51 19.17 -26.01
N SER A 137 -4.40 18.82 -26.68
CA SER A 137 -3.08 18.54 -26.13
C SER A 137 -2.20 19.77 -26.36
N GLU A 138 -1.36 20.13 -25.39
CA GLU A 138 -0.31 21.14 -25.56
C GLU A 138 1.07 20.53 -25.22
N SER A 139 2.05 20.95 -26.03
CA SER A 139 3.44 20.52 -26.07
C SER A 139 4.32 21.54 -25.34
N PHE A 140 5.36 21.08 -24.64
CA PHE A 140 6.45 21.94 -24.15
C PHE A 140 7.81 21.30 -24.43
N SER A 141 8.74 22.15 -24.86
CA SER A 141 10.11 21.85 -25.29
C SER A 141 11.07 22.80 -24.55
N ALA A 142 12.14 22.24 -23.96
CA ALA A 142 13.40 22.88 -23.56
C ALA A 142 14.36 21.72 -23.18
N GLU A 143 15.51 21.44 -23.80
CA GLU A 143 16.71 22.24 -24.14
C GLU A 143 17.42 22.83 -22.91
N SER A 144 18.40 22.12 -22.35
CA SER A 144 19.73 22.71 -22.05
C SER A 144 20.79 21.69 -21.59
N ALA A 145 21.82 21.56 -22.43
CA ALA A 145 23.26 21.47 -22.15
C ALA A 145 23.77 20.82 -20.85
N ALA A 146 24.32 19.61 -21.01
CA ALA A 146 25.33 19.04 -20.12
C ALA A 146 26.68 19.77 -20.28
N THR A 147 27.26 20.21 -19.16
CA THR A 147 28.71 20.45 -19.03
C THR A 147 29.23 19.47 -18.00
N SER A 148 29.89 18.43 -18.48
CA SER A 148 30.71 17.54 -17.66
C SER A 148 31.97 18.31 -17.23
N THR A 149 32.16 18.52 -15.92
CA THR A 149 33.45 18.89 -15.36
C THR A 149 33.89 17.81 -14.38
N GLU A 150 35.01 17.24 -14.75
CA GLU A 150 35.75 16.11 -14.24
C GLU A 150 36.36 16.38 -12.85
N ALA A 151 36.23 15.36 -11.98
CA ALA A 151 37.15 14.98 -10.91
C ALA A 151 37.68 16.07 -9.97
N ALA A 152 36.99 16.24 -8.84
CA ALA A 152 37.66 16.52 -7.57
C ALA A 152 37.20 15.46 -6.57
N ALA A 153 38.04 14.44 -6.35
CA ALA A 153 37.93 13.55 -5.20
C ALA A 153 38.20 14.38 -3.93
N SER A 154 37.18 15.12 -3.51
CA SER A 154 37.10 15.63 -2.15
C SER A 154 37.08 14.41 -1.23
N PRO A 155 37.83 14.41 -0.11
CA PRO A 155 37.67 13.36 0.88
C PRO A 155 36.18 13.33 1.27
N LYS A 156 35.51 12.22 0.95
CA LYS A 156 34.11 11.98 1.31
C LYS A 156 34.06 11.80 2.82
N VAL A 157 33.89 12.89 3.55
CA VAL A 157 33.75 12.89 5.00
C VAL A 157 32.30 12.57 5.36
N LEU A 158 32.08 11.77 6.40
CA LEU A 158 30.76 11.53 6.97
C LEU A 158 30.16 12.86 7.46
N PRO A 159 29.00 13.31 6.93
CA PRO A 159 28.33 14.51 7.42
C PRO A 159 27.94 14.38 8.90
N GLU A 160 28.12 15.44 9.69
CA GLU A 160 27.81 15.44 11.13
C GLU A 160 26.35 15.08 11.44
N GLU A 161 25.42 15.42 10.54
CA GLU A 161 24.01 15.04 10.66
C GLU A 161 23.79 13.51 10.71
N PHE A 162 24.69 12.74 10.09
CA PHE A 162 24.66 11.28 10.08
C PHE A 162 25.65 10.66 11.07
N ASP A 163 26.28 11.44 11.95
CA ASP A 163 27.20 10.96 13.00
C ASP A 163 26.67 11.23 14.43
N GLN A 164 25.35 11.33 14.56
CA GLN A 164 24.69 11.62 15.84
C GLN A 164 24.51 10.39 16.74
N VAL A 165 24.72 9.19 16.20
CA VAL A 165 24.47 7.92 16.90
C VAL A 165 25.75 7.42 17.54
N VAL A 166 25.78 7.43 18.88
CA VAL A 166 26.93 6.93 19.64
C VAL A 166 26.91 5.39 19.63
N PRO A 167 27.98 4.71 19.16
CA PRO A 167 28.07 3.26 19.17
C PRO A 167 28.13 2.72 20.61
N LYS A 168 27.49 1.57 20.82
CA LYS A 168 27.54 0.79 22.06
C LYS A 168 28.53 -0.36 21.99
N VAL A 169 28.90 -0.77 20.78
CA VAL A 169 29.83 -1.85 20.50
C VAL A 169 30.87 -1.33 19.51
N GLU A 170 32.14 -1.64 19.79
CA GLU A 170 33.28 -1.26 18.95
C GLU A 170 33.31 -2.07 17.64
N LEU A 171 33.89 -1.46 16.61
CA LEU A 171 34.05 -2.12 15.32
C LEU A 171 35.13 -3.20 15.43
N THR A 172 34.90 -4.35 14.82
CA THR A 172 35.89 -5.42 14.78
C THR A 172 36.50 -5.51 13.39
N ASN A 173 37.79 -5.83 13.27
CA ASN A 173 38.45 -6.00 11.96
C ASN A 173 37.88 -7.15 11.10
N ALA A 174 37.03 -8.00 11.70
CA ALA A 174 36.33 -9.07 11.02
C ALA A 174 35.00 -8.61 10.42
N THR A 175 34.46 -7.46 10.85
CA THR A 175 33.24 -6.88 10.31
C THR A 175 33.44 -6.56 8.84
N ASP A 176 32.59 -7.12 7.99
CA ASP A 176 32.65 -6.92 6.54
C ASP A 176 31.27 -6.52 6.02
N LEU A 177 31.27 -5.51 5.14
CA LEU A 177 30.11 -5.10 4.36
C LEU A 177 30.42 -5.34 2.90
N GLY A 178 29.68 -6.28 2.31
CA GLY A 178 29.84 -6.68 0.93
C GLY A 178 29.55 -5.57 -0.08
N GLN A 179 29.79 -5.90 -1.35
CA GLN A 179 29.57 -4.96 -2.43
C GLN A 179 28.08 -4.59 -2.57
N ILE A 180 27.85 -3.29 -2.73
CA ILE A 180 26.53 -2.74 -2.98
C ILE A 180 26.10 -3.05 -4.43
N SER A 181 24.93 -3.66 -4.56
CA SER A 181 24.24 -3.90 -5.83
C SER A 181 22.96 -3.05 -5.90
N PHE A 182 22.77 -2.33 -7.00
CA PHE A 182 21.60 -1.47 -7.19
C PHE A 182 20.55 -2.13 -8.09
N SER A 183 19.27 -1.98 -7.76
CA SER A 183 18.14 -2.43 -8.58
C SER A 183 16.89 -1.60 -8.33
N THR A 184 15.91 -1.69 -9.25
CA THR A 184 14.57 -1.10 -9.03
C THR A 184 13.64 -2.01 -8.24
N SER A 185 14.05 -3.25 -7.99
CA SER A 185 13.26 -4.27 -7.29
C SER A 185 14.17 -5.25 -6.53
N ILE A 186 13.63 -5.82 -5.45
CA ILE A 186 14.28 -6.86 -4.65
C ILE A 186 13.36 -8.07 -4.53
N ASP A 187 13.93 -9.26 -4.35
CA ASP A 187 13.17 -10.50 -4.16
C ASP A 187 12.76 -10.74 -2.70
N ASN A 188 12.19 -11.92 -2.42
CA ASN A 188 11.76 -12.29 -1.07
C ASN A 188 12.93 -12.52 -0.09
N ASP A 189 14.15 -12.66 -0.61
CA ASP A 189 15.38 -12.85 0.15
C ASP A 189 16.16 -11.53 0.29
N PHE A 190 15.57 -10.40 -0.10
CA PHE A 190 16.15 -9.05 -0.08
C PHE A 190 17.37 -8.90 -0.98
N VAL A 191 17.44 -9.69 -2.05
CA VAL A 191 18.49 -9.62 -3.07
C VAL A 191 18.01 -8.80 -4.26
N ALA A 192 18.92 -8.02 -4.85
CA ALA A 192 18.65 -7.22 -6.03
C ALA A 192 18.18 -8.07 -7.22
N VAL A 193 17.01 -7.76 -7.77
CA VAL A 193 16.51 -8.34 -9.03
C VAL A 193 17.07 -7.53 -10.19
N GLN A 194 17.76 -8.19 -11.12
CA GLN A 194 18.38 -7.55 -12.29
C GLN A 194 19.25 -6.33 -11.91
N PRO A 195 20.34 -6.56 -11.15
CA PRO A 195 21.18 -5.47 -10.69
C PRO A 195 21.79 -4.72 -11.88
N GLN A 196 21.75 -3.40 -11.82
CA GLN A 196 22.25 -2.52 -12.87
C GLN A 196 22.90 -1.28 -12.25
N ARG A 197 23.77 -0.62 -13.01
CA ARG A 197 24.45 0.63 -12.60
C ARG A 197 24.08 1.83 -13.47
N LEU A 198 23.20 1.60 -14.43
CA LEU A 198 22.68 2.60 -15.33
C LEU A 198 21.16 2.54 -15.24
N PHE A 199 20.54 3.66 -14.94
CA PHE A 199 19.09 3.81 -14.86
C PHE A 199 18.68 4.97 -15.76
N GLU A 200 17.43 4.97 -16.21
CA GLU A 200 16.85 6.12 -16.88
C GLU A 200 16.28 7.08 -15.84
N GLU A 201 16.15 8.36 -16.17
CA GLU A 201 15.45 9.32 -15.32
C GLU A 201 13.98 8.93 -15.12
N GLY A 202 13.41 9.31 -13.97
CA GLY A 202 11.99 9.08 -13.70
C GLY A 202 11.65 8.85 -12.23
N PHE A 203 10.42 8.41 -11.99
CA PHE A 203 9.86 8.19 -10.66
C PHE A 203 9.86 6.71 -10.31
N PHE A 204 10.91 6.28 -9.62
CA PHE A 204 11.03 4.92 -9.11
C PHE A 204 11.82 4.93 -7.80
N THR A 205 12.00 3.76 -7.21
CA THR A 205 12.82 3.54 -6.03
C THR A 205 14.07 2.79 -6.45
N ILE A 206 15.25 3.29 -6.10
CA ILE A 206 16.49 2.52 -6.21
C ILE A 206 16.73 1.83 -4.88
N TYR A 207 16.83 0.51 -4.91
CA TYR A 207 17.29 -0.30 -3.81
C TYR A 207 18.79 -0.55 -3.96
N ALA A 208 19.51 -0.44 -2.85
CA ALA A 208 20.91 -0.78 -2.75
C ALA A 208 21.04 -1.94 -1.75
N THR A 209 21.29 -3.14 -2.25
CA THR A 209 21.41 -4.36 -1.46
C THR A 209 22.87 -4.70 -1.24
N PHE A 210 23.20 -5.21 -0.05
CA PHE A 210 24.54 -5.64 0.32
C PHE A 210 24.44 -6.81 1.30
N ALA A 211 25.49 -7.63 1.38
CA ALA A 211 25.63 -8.62 2.44
C ALA A 211 26.44 -8.00 3.59
N TYR A 212 26.21 -8.46 4.82
CA TYR A 212 27.04 -8.10 5.97
C TYR A 212 27.42 -9.36 6.74
N GLU A 213 28.59 -9.33 7.37
CA GLU A 213 29.13 -10.38 8.23
C GLU A 213 29.83 -9.75 9.44
N GLU A 214 29.82 -10.47 10.58
CA GLU A 214 30.46 -10.07 11.84
C GLU A 214 30.06 -8.65 12.30
N MET A 215 28.82 -8.25 12.03
CA MET A 215 28.21 -7.07 12.62
C MET A 215 27.71 -7.37 14.05
N ALA A 216 27.61 -6.36 14.89
CA ALA A 216 27.10 -6.55 16.25
C ALA A 216 25.99 -5.56 16.57
N ASP A 217 24.97 -6.06 17.26
CA ASP A 217 23.90 -5.23 17.78
C ASP A 217 24.48 -4.15 18.70
N GLY A 218 24.21 -2.89 18.39
CA GLY A 218 24.76 -1.74 19.10
C GLY A 218 25.92 -1.04 18.40
N MET A 219 26.45 -1.55 17.28
CA MET A 219 27.29 -0.74 16.40
C MET A 219 26.49 0.44 15.84
N ALA A 220 27.11 1.60 15.63
CA ALA A 220 26.48 2.71 14.91
C ALA A 220 26.72 2.50 13.42
N TRP A 221 25.68 2.62 12.59
CA TRP A 221 25.85 2.62 11.14
C TRP A 221 25.12 3.80 10.51
N SER A 222 25.68 4.27 9.42
CA SER A 222 25.19 5.44 8.70
C SER A 222 25.28 5.21 7.20
N TRP A 223 24.29 5.68 6.46
CA TRP A 223 24.32 5.66 5.00
C TRP A 223 24.09 7.06 4.47
N VAL A 224 24.84 7.42 3.43
CA VAL A 224 24.82 8.76 2.85
C VAL A 224 24.68 8.65 1.34
N TRP A 225 23.61 9.26 0.83
CA TRP A 225 23.35 9.43 -0.58
C TRP A 225 23.85 10.79 -1.03
N ARG A 226 24.60 10.81 -2.13
CA ARG A 226 25.05 12.05 -2.76
C ARG A 226 24.66 12.07 -4.24
N PHE A 227 24.26 13.22 -4.74
CA PHE A 227 24.03 13.48 -6.15
C PHE A 227 25.07 14.46 -6.64
N ASN A 228 25.87 14.06 -7.63
CA ASN A 228 26.98 14.85 -8.17
C ASN A 228 27.90 15.43 -7.06
N GLY A 229 28.12 14.66 -5.99
CA GLY A 229 28.93 15.04 -4.83
C GLY A 229 28.19 15.74 -3.69
N GLU A 230 27.00 16.30 -3.94
CA GLU A 230 26.17 16.97 -2.92
C GLU A 230 25.34 15.96 -2.13
N VAL A 231 25.26 16.11 -0.81
CA VAL A 231 24.44 15.24 0.04
C VAL A 231 22.96 15.52 -0.21
N ILE A 232 22.23 14.50 -0.66
CA ILE A 232 20.78 14.59 -0.91
C ILE A 232 19.95 13.86 0.14
N GLY A 233 20.58 13.03 0.95
CA GLY A 233 19.90 12.29 2.00
C GLY A 233 20.77 11.22 2.62
N GLY A 234 20.21 10.54 3.61
CA GLY A 234 20.93 9.55 4.38
C GLY A 234 20.20 9.23 5.67
N GLY A 235 20.87 8.50 6.54
CA GLY A 235 20.40 8.21 7.87
C GLY A 235 21.48 7.58 8.72
N ASN A 236 21.20 7.49 10.01
CA ASN A 236 22.02 6.82 10.98
C ASN A 236 21.15 6.12 12.03
N GLU A 237 21.60 4.97 12.50
CA GLU A 237 20.95 4.27 13.60
C GLU A 237 21.91 3.28 14.26
N LEU A 238 21.47 2.71 15.39
CA LEU A 238 22.15 1.57 15.98
C LEU A 238 21.77 0.31 15.22
N TRP A 239 22.79 -0.46 14.86
CA TRP A 239 22.65 -1.81 14.33
C TRP A 239 21.89 -2.68 15.32
N ALA A 240 20.91 -3.41 14.82
CA ALA A 240 20.09 -4.32 15.62
C ALA A 240 19.60 -5.50 14.74
N TYR A 241 20.41 -5.88 13.76
CA TYR A 241 20.03 -6.78 12.68
C TYR A 241 20.73 -8.15 12.75
N GLY A 242 21.54 -8.39 13.78
CA GLY A 242 22.32 -9.62 13.93
C GLY A 242 23.72 -9.51 13.32
N ASP A 243 24.38 -10.65 13.22
CA ASP A 243 25.78 -10.79 12.84
C ASP A 243 26.01 -10.94 11.35
N ALA A 244 25.15 -11.67 10.65
CA ALA A 244 25.26 -11.86 9.22
C ALA A 244 23.91 -11.92 8.49
N GLY A 245 23.88 -11.46 7.24
CA GLY A 245 22.70 -11.56 6.38
C GLY A 245 22.64 -10.55 5.23
N PRO A 246 21.53 -10.53 4.49
CA PRO A 246 21.26 -9.50 3.49
C PRO A 246 20.74 -8.22 4.17
N GLY A 247 21.28 -7.07 3.75
CA GLY A 247 20.83 -5.73 4.08
C GLY A 247 20.43 -4.98 2.83
N TYR A 248 19.51 -4.03 2.98
CA TYR A 248 19.19 -3.10 1.91
C TYR A 248 18.86 -1.71 2.46
N ILE A 249 19.14 -0.71 1.63
CA ILE A 249 18.66 0.65 1.79
C ILE A 249 18.03 1.11 0.48
N PHE A 250 17.25 2.17 0.52
CA PHE A 250 16.59 2.67 -0.67
C PHE A 250 16.64 4.19 -0.74
N LEU A 251 16.51 4.69 -1.96
CA LEU A 251 16.37 6.10 -2.26
C LEU A 251 15.17 6.29 -3.19
N GLN A 252 14.33 7.25 -2.86
CA GLN A 252 13.18 7.66 -3.65
C GLN A 252 13.02 9.18 -3.52
N PRO A 253 13.66 9.97 -4.40
CA PRO A 253 13.52 11.42 -4.39
C PRO A 253 12.08 11.81 -4.77
N GLU A 254 11.54 12.85 -4.13
CA GLU A 254 10.17 13.31 -4.39
C GLU A 254 9.99 13.84 -5.83
N GLU A 255 11.03 14.44 -6.39
CA GLU A 255 11.07 14.95 -7.77
C GLU A 255 11.47 13.88 -8.80
N GLY A 256 11.74 12.66 -8.35
CA GLY A 256 12.30 11.59 -9.18
C GLY A 256 13.81 11.70 -9.35
N PHE A 257 14.39 10.72 -10.04
CA PHE A 257 15.82 10.66 -10.33
C PHE A 257 16.15 11.57 -11.51
N GLN A 258 16.92 12.63 -11.25
CA GLN A 258 17.52 13.49 -12.28
C GLN A 258 18.77 12.83 -12.90
N PRO A 259 19.09 13.12 -14.17
CA PRO A 259 20.32 12.63 -14.79
C PRO A 259 21.58 13.08 -14.05
N GLY A 260 22.50 12.15 -13.80
CA GLY A 260 23.76 12.41 -13.10
C GLY A 260 24.27 11.20 -12.32
N GLU A 261 25.27 11.44 -11.50
CA GLU A 261 25.89 10.41 -10.66
C GLU A 261 25.27 10.42 -9.27
N TYR A 262 24.79 9.27 -8.83
CA TYR A 262 24.36 9.04 -7.45
C TYR A 262 25.36 8.13 -6.76
N ASP A 263 25.91 8.61 -5.66
CA ASP A 263 26.83 7.87 -4.82
C ASP A 263 26.15 7.43 -3.54
N LEU A 264 26.44 6.20 -3.13
CA LEU A 264 26.10 5.69 -1.83
C LEU A 264 27.36 5.35 -1.07
N GLN A 265 27.46 5.84 0.16
CA GLN A 265 28.46 5.40 1.14
C GLN A 265 27.76 4.80 2.36
N VAL A 266 28.32 3.72 2.87
CA VAL A 266 27.89 3.09 4.12
C VAL A 266 29.06 3.08 5.09
N TRP A 267 28.80 3.61 6.27
CA TRP A 267 29.74 3.81 7.36
C TRP A 267 29.31 2.98 8.55
N VAL A 268 30.28 2.43 9.29
CA VAL A 268 30.05 1.74 10.57
C VAL A 268 31.03 2.29 11.58
N ASN A 269 30.53 2.74 12.74
CA ASN A 269 31.28 3.40 13.81
C ASN A 269 32.18 4.55 13.29
N GLY A 270 31.68 5.32 12.32
CA GLY A 270 32.43 6.43 11.71
C GLY A 270 33.48 6.01 10.68
N GLU A 271 33.64 4.72 10.39
CA GLU A 271 34.56 4.20 9.38
C GLU A 271 33.83 3.82 8.09
N LEU A 272 34.37 4.22 6.94
CA LEU A 272 33.79 3.90 5.63
C LEU A 272 34.02 2.42 5.33
N GLN A 273 32.94 1.65 5.27
CA GLN A 273 33.00 0.21 5.02
C GLN A 273 32.83 -0.12 3.54
N THR A 274 31.83 0.48 2.90
CA THR A 274 31.54 0.21 1.49
C THR A 274 30.97 1.44 0.80
N GLN A 275 31.25 1.57 -0.50
CA GLN A 275 30.75 2.64 -1.34
C GLN A 275 30.51 2.13 -2.76
N SER A 276 29.51 2.70 -3.43
CA SER A 276 29.20 2.38 -4.81
C SER A 276 28.43 3.53 -5.46
N SER A 277 28.52 3.61 -6.77
CA SER A 277 27.95 4.70 -7.56
C SER A 277 27.09 4.14 -8.68
N VAL A 278 26.06 4.91 -9.04
CA VAL A 278 25.10 4.59 -10.08
C VAL A 278 24.85 5.83 -10.94
N PHE A 279 24.71 5.63 -12.25
CA PHE A 279 24.44 6.71 -13.18
C PHE A 279 22.99 6.68 -13.63
N VAL A 280 22.35 7.85 -13.62
CA VAL A 280 21.04 8.07 -14.20
C VAL A 280 21.23 8.84 -15.50
N THR A 281 20.71 8.32 -16.61
CA THR A 281 20.75 8.97 -17.92
C THR A 281 19.44 9.68 -18.20
N ALA A 282 19.50 10.80 -18.90
CA ALA A 282 18.32 11.42 -19.47
C ALA A 282 17.60 10.43 -20.38
N ASN A 283 16.27 10.42 -20.33
CA ASN A 283 15.46 9.64 -21.25
C ASN A 283 15.53 10.36 -22.60
N VAL A 284 16.50 10.00 -23.42
CA VAL A 284 16.54 10.43 -24.81
C VAL A 284 15.51 9.58 -25.53
N ALA A 285 14.23 9.94 -25.39
CA ALA A 285 13.18 9.41 -26.23
C ALA A 285 13.63 9.58 -27.68
N ALA A 286 13.97 8.46 -28.31
CA ALA A 286 14.45 8.43 -29.67
C ALA A 286 13.39 9.07 -30.57
N ASN A 287 13.69 10.25 -31.10
CA ASN A 287 13.04 10.74 -32.30
C ASN A 287 13.38 9.75 -33.44
N GLN A 288 12.50 8.78 -33.65
CA GLN A 288 12.39 8.02 -34.90
C GLN A 288 10.95 8.09 -35.42
#